data_AF-A0A545U7T5-F1
#
_entry.id   AF-A0A545U7T5-F1
#
_cell.length_a   1.000
_cell.length_b   1.000
_cell.length_c   1.000
_cell.angle_alpha   90.00
_cell.angle_beta   90.00
_cell.angle_gamma   90.00
#
_symmetry.space_group_name_H-M   'P 1'
#
loop_
_entity.id
_entity.type
_entity.pdbx_description
1 polymer ?
#
loop_
_entity_poly.entity_id
_entity_poly.type
_entity_poly.pdbx_seq_one_letter_code
_entity_poly.pdbx_strand_id
1 'polypeptide(L)'
;MSKLAQKLTLFFLITLLTACDSSSDDSSTDSNAYFKFYNASPNSSSSRIYLDETSYSIVDFSKVSVTYALTSDDYELSVTRDDIGGDEIEVIQETIDLQNETMSVFILTGDIDQPEIIEFNYDTSTLEDLALDDDDEGDEQFELYIGNFATNSSGYDVYLSLADEDFSQAQLVATVNNQSFSDKILKPQEEYILYLTEPGSSEVIFQTSTIYLNYLETFMLVIRDNFGPSNLAVDRITSGSVISSYLDIDAETEIQFYNSNQGISAVDIYLDNTNSEPMVENLESGQLSNELLIDKGTYTINTTITGQAENYVLRNLLLNLNEGESKTVVLYTDSDAQAQGIAFSQHTRPLAYENSLTVVNLASEEDTIDIYFVENDETINSTDNYIKSVDFAEPKKLSLVQQEYQIYITTEDDNGSERLLYQSAPMTLDANENYIIFIEPDVEEFSGYTINIIKE
;
A
#
# COMPACT_ATOMS: atom_id res chain seq x y z
N MET A 1 29.80 20.94 70.67
CA MET A 1 29.71 19.55 70.20
C MET A 1 29.18 19.58 68.78
N SER A 2 29.82 18.81 67.91
CA SER A 2 29.78 18.88 66.45
C SER A 2 28.62 18.11 65.80
N LYS A 3 28.44 18.36 64.49
CA LYS A 3 27.76 17.57 63.42
C LYS A 3 26.26 17.85 63.29
N LEU A 4 25.67 17.97 62.09
CA LEU A 4 26.08 17.59 60.74
C LEU A 4 25.31 18.48 59.74
N ALA A 5 25.97 19.02 58.71
CA ALA A 5 25.34 19.71 57.59
C ALA A 5 25.63 18.92 56.32
N GLN A 6 24.59 18.54 55.60
CA GLN A 6 24.65 17.79 54.35
C GLN A 6 24.61 18.81 53.20
N LYS A 7 25.73 18.97 52.49
CA LYS A 7 25.84 19.87 51.34
C LYS A 7 25.53 19.11 50.05
N LEU A 8 24.50 19.59 49.35
CA LEU A 8 24.22 19.32 47.95
C LEU A 8 25.35 19.91 47.10
N THR A 9 26.01 19.10 46.29
CA THR A 9 27.08 19.54 45.37
C THR A 9 26.55 19.44 43.95
N LEU A 10 26.45 20.59 43.30
CA LEU A 10 26.07 20.78 41.90
C LEU A 10 27.26 20.39 41.01
N PHE A 11 27.09 19.38 40.15
CA PHE A 11 28.11 18.93 39.20
C PHE A 11 27.94 19.74 37.90
N PHE A 12 28.89 20.64 37.64
CA PHE A 12 28.99 21.43 36.41
C PHE A 12 29.89 20.65 35.45
N LEU A 13 29.31 20.09 34.38
CA LEU A 13 30.04 19.35 33.36
C LEU A 13 30.67 20.36 32.38
N ILE A 14 31.98 20.54 32.47
CA ILE A 14 32.80 21.32 31.54
C ILE A 14 33.25 20.35 30.45
N THR A 15 32.74 20.50 29.24
CA THR A 15 33.30 19.83 28.06
C THR A 15 34.53 20.60 27.60
N LEU A 16 35.64 19.86 27.53
CA LEU A 16 36.94 20.32 27.06
C LEU A 16 36.92 20.38 25.53
N LEU A 17 37.03 21.58 24.99
CA LEU A 17 37.49 21.81 23.61
C LEU A 17 38.99 21.52 23.57
N THR A 18 39.40 20.45 22.91
CA THR A 18 40.79 20.23 22.51
C THR A 18 41.05 20.98 21.21
N ALA A 19 41.73 22.12 21.31
CA ALA A 19 42.42 22.77 20.22
C ALA A 19 43.80 22.12 20.04
N CYS A 20 44.10 21.68 18.82
CA CYS A 20 45.44 21.33 18.33
C CYS A 20 45.47 21.81 16.86
N ASP A 21 45.96 23.01 16.61
CA ASP A 21 47.34 23.38 16.26
C ASP A 21 47.68 23.13 14.78
N SER A 22 47.79 24.28 14.10
CA SER A 22 48.39 24.61 12.81
C SER A 22 48.90 23.52 11.86
N SER A 23 48.37 23.49 10.63
CA SER A 23 49.11 23.97 9.43
C SER A 23 48.37 23.70 8.11
N SER A 24 48.40 24.71 7.24
CA SER A 24 48.20 24.67 5.78
C SER A 24 46.75 24.68 5.27
N ASP A 25 46.48 25.67 4.40
CA ASP A 25 45.31 25.77 3.54
C ASP A 25 45.11 24.46 2.77
N ASP A 26 43.98 23.80 3.02
CA ASP A 26 43.12 23.20 2.01
C ASP A 26 41.70 23.27 2.60
N SER A 27 40.85 24.09 1.99
CA SER A 27 39.41 23.97 2.20
C SER A 27 38.98 22.66 1.55
N SER A 28 39.03 21.55 2.29
CA SER A 28 38.24 20.38 1.92
C SER A 28 36.78 20.77 2.16
N THR A 29 36.15 21.39 1.17
CA THR A 29 34.74 21.19 0.94
C THR A 29 34.57 19.67 0.91
N ASP A 30 34.02 19.09 1.98
CA ASP A 30 33.60 17.69 1.94
C ASP A 30 32.70 17.58 0.71
N SER A 31 33.13 16.75 -0.25
CA SER A 31 32.37 16.52 -1.47
C SER A 31 31.13 15.72 -1.08
N ASN A 32 29.99 16.40 -0.96
CA ASN A 32 28.75 15.77 -0.54
C ASN A 32 28.04 15.17 -1.75
N ALA A 33 27.67 13.91 -1.64
CA ALA A 33 26.72 13.23 -2.51
C ALA A 33 25.39 13.03 -1.77
N TYR A 34 24.30 12.87 -2.52
CA TYR A 34 22.97 12.66 -1.95
C TYR A 34 22.36 11.39 -2.49
N PHE A 35 21.59 10.67 -1.68
CA PHE A 35 20.82 9.55 -2.18
C PHE A 35 19.43 9.41 -1.57
N LYS A 36 18.59 8.68 -2.31
CA LYS A 36 17.28 8.18 -1.88
C LYS A 36 17.02 6.79 -2.41
N PHE A 37 16.08 6.12 -1.76
CA PHE A 37 15.56 4.85 -2.22
C PHE A 37 14.04 4.91 -2.41
N TYR A 38 13.55 4.36 -3.51
CA TYR A 38 12.14 4.20 -3.81
C TYR A 38 11.83 2.73 -4.07
N ASN A 39 10.79 2.20 -3.41
CA ASN A 39 10.39 0.81 -3.61
C ASN A 39 9.22 0.73 -4.61
N ALA A 40 9.53 0.29 -5.82
CA ALA A 40 8.59 0.04 -6.91
C ALA A 40 8.34 -1.46 -7.15
N SER A 41 8.91 -2.37 -6.34
CA SER A 41 8.77 -3.81 -6.56
C SER A 41 7.36 -4.27 -6.16
N PRO A 42 6.52 -4.71 -7.13
CA PRO A 42 5.07 -4.87 -6.95
C PRO A 42 4.68 -5.84 -5.83
N ASN A 43 5.41 -6.94 -5.71
CA ASN A 43 5.15 -8.03 -4.76
C ASN A 43 6.06 -8.03 -3.53
N SER A 44 6.85 -6.96 -3.34
CA SER A 44 7.67 -6.78 -2.14
C SER A 44 6.84 -6.37 -0.92
N SER A 45 7.31 -6.71 0.28
CA SER A 45 6.80 -6.17 1.53
C SER A 45 7.45 -4.82 1.83
N SER A 46 8.26 -4.74 2.89
CA SER A 46 9.12 -3.60 3.19
C SER A 46 10.58 -3.97 2.95
N SER A 47 11.38 -3.00 2.52
CA SER A 47 12.80 -3.22 2.24
C SER A 47 13.67 -2.25 3.02
N ARG A 48 14.79 -2.73 3.54
CA ARG A 48 15.78 -1.92 4.23
C ARG A 48 17.05 -1.81 3.40
N ILE A 49 17.57 -0.61 3.30
CA ILE A 49 18.81 -0.31 2.58
C ILE A 49 19.98 -0.22 3.56
N TYR A 50 21.10 -0.76 3.11
CA TYR A 50 22.41 -0.65 3.72
C TYR A 50 23.38 -0.03 2.72
N LEU A 51 24.20 0.91 3.19
CA LEU A 51 25.44 1.30 2.51
C LEU A 51 26.59 0.95 3.44
N ASP A 52 27.46 0.06 2.98
CA ASP A 52 28.42 -0.68 3.79
C ASP A 52 27.74 -1.32 5.02
N GLU A 53 28.23 -1.06 6.23
CA GLU A 53 27.66 -1.57 7.48
C GLU A 53 26.54 -0.67 8.06
N THR A 54 26.16 0.41 7.37
CA THR A 54 25.19 1.40 7.89
C THR A 54 23.78 1.12 7.38
N SER A 55 22.85 0.86 8.29
CA SER A 55 21.42 0.72 7.98
C SER A 55 20.72 2.06 7.80
N TYR A 56 19.83 2.15 6.82
CA TYR A 56 18.95 3.30 6.55
C TYR A 56 17.47 2.95 6.77
N SER A 57 16.57 3.83 6.31
CA SER A 57 15.12 3.66 6.48
C SER A 57 14.60 2.37 5.84
N ILE A 58 13.60 1.77 6.49
CA ILE A 58 12.71 0.79 5.89
C ILE A 58 11.76 1.52 4.94
N VAL A 59 11.55 0.98 3.74
CA VAL A 59 10.74 1.58 2.70
C VAL A 59 9.75 0.55 2.16
N ASP A 60 8.47 0.78 2.42
CA ASP A 60 7.37 -0.03 1.87
C ASP A 60 7.18 0.23 0.37
N PHE A 61 6.50 -0.67 -0.32
CA PHE A 61 6.03 -0.45 -1.69
C PHE A 61 5.30 0.90 -1.84
N SER A 62 5.59 1.62 -2.94
CA SER A 62 5.07 2.97 -3.20
C SER A 62 5.42 3.97 -2.09
N LYS A 63 6.61 3.80 -1.48
CA LYS A 63 7.21 4.79 -0.59
C LYS A 63 8.63 5.10 -1.01
N VAL A 64 9.08 6.25 -0.55
CA VAL A 64 10.43 6.77 -0.77
C VAL A 64 11.08 7.05 0.59
N SER A 65 12.38 6.81 0.69
CA SER A 65 13.15 7.21 1.87
C SER A 65 13.24 8.73 1.99
N VAL A 66 13.76 9.17 3.13
CA VAL A 66 14.28 10.55 3.22
C VAL A 66 15.52 10.71 2.34
N THR A 67 15.90 11.95 2.03
CA THR A 67 17.22 12.25 1.44
C THR A 67 18.31 12.04 2.49
N TYR A 68 19.36 11.34 2.11
CA TYR A 68 20.58 11.23 2.89
C TYR A 68 21.72 11.97 2.20
N ALA A 69 22.62 12.56 2.99
CA ALA A 69 23.85 13.17 2.51
C ALA A 69 25.03 12.34 3.01
N LEU A 70 25.95 12.02 2.10
CA LEU A 70 27.14 11.22 2.33
C LEU A 70 28.35 11.86 1.67
N THR A 71 29.54 11.36 2.01
CA THR A 71 30.74 11.70 1.24
C THR A 71 30.66 11.02 -0.12
N SER A 72 31.12 11.70 -1.17
CA SER A 72 31.31 11.09 -2.48
C SER A 72 32.41 10.02 -2.40
N ASP A 73 32.04 8.77 -2.61
CA ASP A 73 32.90 7.58 -2.55
C ASP A 73 32.17 6.36 -3.16
N ASP A 74 32.90 5.25 -3.30
CA ASP A 74 32.33 3.94 -3.58
C ASP A 74 31.71 3.33 -2.30
N TYR A 75 30.50 2.78 -2.41
CA TYR A 75 29.80 2.10 -1.30
C TYR A 75 29.32 0.71 -1.71
N GLU A 76 29.29 -0.23 -0.76
CA GLU A 76 28.57 -1.49 -0.94
C GLU A 76 27.07 -1.28 -0.62
N LEU A 77 26.23 -1.29 -1.65
CA LEU A 77 24.78 -1.25 -1.51
C LEU A 77 24.26 -2.65 -1.23
N SER A 78 23.56 -2.82 -0.11
CA SER A 78 22.76 -4.01 0.17
C SER A 78 21.30 -3.62 0.39
N VAL A 79 20.39 -4.35 -0.25
CA VAL A 79 18.96 -4.24 0.00
C VAL A 79 18.52 -5.55 0.62
N THR A 80 17.86 -5.42 1.76
CA THR A 80 17.29 -6.53 2.50
C THR A 80 15.78 -6.38 2.54
N ARG A 81 15.11 -7.50 2.73
CA ARG A 81 13.73 -7.54 3.19
C ARG A 81 13.71 -8.29 4.51
N ASP A 82 12.76 -7.95 5.36
CA ASP A 82 12.50 -8.79 6.51
C ASP A 82 11.90 -10.11 6.00
N ASP A 83 12.42 -11.21 6.53
CA ASP A 83 11.62 -12.39 6.63
C ASP A 83 10.60 -12.24 7.76
N ILE A 84 9.81 -13.27 7.79
CA ILE A 84 8.64 -13.52 8.58
C ILE A 84 8.95 -13.59 10.08
N GLY A 85 10.12 -14.12 10.45
CA GLY A 85 10.64 -14.17 11.81
C GLY A 85 11.34 -12.88 12.23
N GLY A 86 11.39 -11.88 11.35
CA GLY A 86 12.13 -10.65 11.52
C GLY A 86 13.64 -10.79 11.24
N ASP A 87 14.07 -11.91 10.64
CA ASP A 87 15.43 -12.07 10.16
C ASP A 87 15.57 -11.38 8.79
N GLU A 88 16.62 -10.59 8.61
CA GLU A 88 16.84 -9.88 7.35
C GLU A 88 17.42 -10.83 6.28
N ILE A 89 16.76 -10.88 5.11
CA ILE A 89 17.22 -11.58 3.92
C ILE A 89 17.74 -10.56 2.93
N GLU A 90 19.02 -10.66 2.59
CA GLU A 90 19.64 -9.89 1.52
C GLU A 90 19.10 -10.35 0.15
N VAL A 91 18.64 -9.38 -0.64
CA VAL A 91 18.07 -9.60 -1.98
C VAL A 91 18.85 -8.89 -3.09
N ILE A 92 19.59 -7.83 -2.76
CA ILE A 92 20.52 -7.14 -3.67
C ILE A 92 21.83 -6.90 -2.92
N GLN A 93 22.95 -7.09 -3.61
CA GLN A 93 24.28 -6.70 -3.14
C GLN A 93 25.13 -6.23 -4.33
N GLU A 94 25.44 -4.94 -4.39
CA GLU A 94 26.20 -4.33 -5.49
C GLU A 94 27.12 -3.21 -5.00
N THR A 95 28.11 -2.81 -5.81
CA THR A 95 28.93 -1.63 -5.53
C THR A 95 28.39 -0.45 -6.32
N ILE A 96 28.18 0.67 -5.65
CA ILE A 96 27.70 1.94 -6.23
C ILE A 96 28.73 3.04 -6.03
N ASP A 97 28.70 4.07 -6.88
CA ASP A 97 29.66 5.19 -6.85
C ASP A 97 28.89 6.52 -6.69
N LEU A 98 28.87 7.04 -5.46
CA LEU A 98 28.14 8.28 -5.16
C LEU A 98 28.95 9.50 -5.58
N GLN A 99 28.45 10.26 -6.56
CA GLN A 99 29.14 11.43 -7.11
C GLN A 99 28.89 12.71 -6.31
N ASN A 100 29.90 13.57 -6.23
CA ASN A 100 29.78 14.90 -5.64
C ASN A 100 28.66 15.73 -6.30
N GLU A 101 27.91 16.49 -5.48
CA GLU A 101 26.82 17.39 -5.90
C GLU A 101 25.70 16.72 -6.72
N THR A 102 25.63 15.38 -6.68
CA THR A 102 24.66 14.57 -7.41
C THR A 102 23.65 13.94 -6.45
N MET A 103 22.39 13.87 -6.89
CA MET A 103 21.36 13.04 -6.26
C MET A 103 21.28 11.70 -6.99
N SER A 104 21.54 10.62 -6.26
CA SER A 104 21.32 9.24 -6.69
C SER A 104 20.00 8.71 -6.14
N VAL A 105 19.08 8.38 -7.04
CA VAL A 105 17.81 7.74 -6.69
C VAL A 105 17.92 6.27 -7.04
N PHE A 106 17.87 5.41 -6.04
CA PHE A 106 17.85 3.95 -6.20
C PHE A 106 16.41 3.47 -6.22
N ILE A 107 16.01 2.80 -7.29
CA ILE A 107 14.66 2.26 -7.47
C ILE A 107 14.76 0.74 -7.40
N LEU A 108 14.18 0.14 -6.35
CA LEU A 108 13.93 -1.29 -6.31
C LEU A 108 12.74 -1.61 -7.22
N THR A 109 12.92 -2.48 -8.21
CA THR A 109 11.90 -2.85 -9.19
C THR A 109 12.00 -4.34 -9.52
N GLY A 110 11.08 -4.82 -10.36
CA GLY A 110 10.96 -6.24 -10.69
C GLY A 110 10.32 -7.07 -9.57
N ASP A 111 10.17 -8.36 -9.85
CA ASP A 111 9.69 -9.35 -8.87
C ASP A 111 10.69 -9.45 -7.71
N ILE A 112 10.23 -9.43 -6.46
CA ILE A 112 11.11 -9.51 -5.29
C ILE A 112 11.89 -10.84 -5.18
N ASP A 113 11.48 -11.90 -5.89
CA ASP A 113 12.27 -13.13 -6.05
C ASP A 113 13.46 -12.96 -7.01
N GLN A 114 13.39 -11.98 -7.91
CA GLN A 114 14.46 -11.60 -8.85
C GLN A 114 14.52 -10.07 -8.97
N PRO A 115 14.84 -9.35 -7.88
CA PRO A 115 14.74 -7.92 -7.87
C PRO A 115 15.86 -7.29 -8.68
N GLU A 116 15.61 -6.07 -9.12
CA GLU A 116 16.59 -5.24 -9.81
C GLU A 116 16.65 -3.87 -9.14
N ILE A 117 17.84 -3.26 -9.15
CA ILE A 117 18.03 -1.90 -8.68
C ILE A 117 18.41 -1.00 -9.86
N ILE A 118 17.63 0.05 -10.06
CA ILE A 118 17.89 1.05 -11.09
C ILE A 118 18.37 2.32 -10.41
N GLU A 119 19.56 2.76 -10.79
CA GLU A 119 20.12 4.03 -10.32
C GLU A 119 19.80 5.14 -11.32
N PHE A 120 19.19 6.22 -10.83
CA PHE A 120 18.96 7.44 -11.57
C PHE A 120 19.68 8.62 -10.91
N ASN A 121 20.49 9.33 -11.70
CA ASN A 121 21.32 10.43 -11.21
C ASN A 121 20.89 11.76 -11.82
N TYR A 122 20.80 12.81 -11.01
CA TYR A 122 20.67 14.19 -11.49
C TYR A 122 21.49 15.16 -10.64
N ASP A 123 21.94 16.23 -11.28
CA ASP A 123 22.71 17.30 -10.65
C ASP A 123 21.80 18.16 -9.77
N THR A 124 22.22 18.42 -8.54
CA THR A 124 21.42 19.20 -7.57
C THR A 124 21.57 20.72 -7.75
N SER A 125 22.55 21.18 -8.52
CA SER A 125 22.84 22.61 -8.75
C SER A 125 21.95 23.28 -9.81
N THR A 126 21.25 22.50 -10.64
CA THR A 126 20.53 23.01 -11.81
C THR A 126 19.35 23.92 -11.49
N LEU A 127 18.78 23.82 -10.28
CA LEU A 127 17.71 24.71 -9.83
C LEU A 127 18.22 26.12 -9.48
N GLU A 128 19.47 26.24 -9.01
CA GLU A 128 20.06 27.55 -8.71
C GLU A 128 20.34 28.33 -10.01
N ASP A 129 20.73 27.64 -11.08
CA ASP A 129 20.92 28.24 -12.40
C ASP A 129 19.61 28.78 -13.00
N LEU A 130 18.48 28.07 -12.79
CA LEU A 130 17.15 28.53 -13.24
C LEU A 130 16.68 29.81 -12.53
N ALA A 131 17.18 30.08 -11.32
CA ALA A 131 16.79 31.26 -10.53
C ALA A 131 17.60 32.53 -10.85
N LEU A 132 18.61 32.45 -11.73
CA LEU A 132 19.58 33.52 -11.98
C LEU A 132 19.45 34.21 -13.37
N ASP A 133 18.65 33.68 -14.29
CA ASP A 133 18.39 34.29 -15.60
C ASP A 133 17.28 35.36 -15.52
N ASP A 134 17.51 36.41 -14.72
CA ASP A 134 16.61 37.53 -14.35
C ASP A 134 16.10 38.46 -15.50
N ASP A 135 16.21 38.08 -16.77
CA ASP A 135 16.00 38.99 -17.92
C ASP A 135 14.68 38.79 -18.71
N ASP A 136 13.79 37.85 -18.35
CA ASP A 136 12.42 37.78 -18.86
C ASP A 136 11.41 37.64 -17.70
N GLU A 137 10.26 38.32 -17.76
CA GLU A 137 9.21 38.22 -16.71
C GLU A 137 8.46 36.85 -16.74
N GLY A 138 9.16 35.71 -16.87
CA GLY A 138 8.58 34.38 -17.15
C GLY A 138 9.19 33.17 -16.43
N ASP A 139 10.04 33.37 -15.40
CA ASP A 139 11.00 32.36 -14.92
C ASP A 139 10.60 31.64 -13.61
N GLU A 140 9.37 31.13 -13.54
CA GLU A 140 8.94 30.21 -12.47
C GLU A 140 8.80 28.79 -13.03
N GLN A 141 9.93 28.13 -13.31
CA GLN A 141 9.96 26.76 -13.86
C GLN A 141 10.29 25.71 -12.79
N PHE A 142 9.90 24.47 -13.05
CA PHE A 142 10.33 23.28 -12.32
C PHE A 142 11.04 22.30 -13.25
N GLU A 143 11.82 21.41 -12.65
CA GLU A 143 12.43 20.27 -13.32
C GLU A 143 11.60 19.01 -13.13
N LEU A 144 11.39 18.25 -14.19
CA LEU A 144 10.63 17.02 -14.18
C LEU A 144 11.39 15.89 -14.86
N TYR A 145 11.42 14.75 -14.21
CA TYR A 145 11.81 13.46 -14.78
C TYR A 145 10.64 12.49 -14.68
N ILE A 146 10.45 11.67 -15.72
CA ILE A 146 9.38 10.68 -15.73
C ILE A 146 10.00 9.29 -15.82
N GLY A 147 9.73 8.44 -14.85
CA GLY A 147 10.24 7.07 -14.79
C GLY A 147 9.13 6.05 -15.04
N ASN A 148 9.46 4.91 -15.64
CA ASN A 148 8.53 3.79 -15.80
C ASN A 148 9.12 2.51 -15.22
N PHE A 149 8.47 1.95 -14.21
CA PHE A 149 8.85 0.73 -13.50
C PHE A 149 7.67 -0.25 -13.37
N ALA A 150 6.61 -0.08 -14.15
CA ALA A 150 5.53 -1.06 -14.23
C ALA A 150 6.01 -2.35 -14.91
N THR A 151 5.84 -3.51 -14.27
CA THR A 151 6.51 -4.78 -14.63
C THR A 151 6.14 -5.35 -16.00
N ASN A 152 4.96 -5.04 -16.54
CA ASN A 152 4.47 -5.55 -17.83
C ASN A 152 4.31 -4.48 -18.91
N SER A 153 5.17 -3.46 -18.91
CA SER A 153 5.11 -2.35 -19.86
C SER A 153 6.17 -2.48 -20.97
N SER A 154 5.78 -2.24 -22.23
CA SER A 154 6.75 -2.00 -23.32
C SER A 154 7.27 -0.56 -23.36
N GLY A 155 6.82 0.27 -22.43
CA GLY A 155 7.00 1.72 -22.41
C GLY A 155 5.67 2.47 -22.54
N TYR A 156 5.70 3.78 -22.28
CA TYR A 156 4.54 4.66 -22.39
C TYR A 156 4.92 5.97 -23.09
N ASP A 157 4.01 6.47 -23.92
CA ASP A 157 4.02 7.88 -24.35
C ASP A 157 3.30 8.71 -23.28
N VAL A 158 3.98 9.73 -22.77
CA VAL A 158 3.53 10.55 -21.65
C VAL A 158 3.19 11.94 -22.14
N TYR A 159 1.94 12.34 -21.92
CA TYR A 159 1.43 13.63 -22.31
C TYR A 159 1.11 14.46 -21.07
N LEU A 160 1.34 15.78 -21.17
CA LEU A 160 0.89 16.76 -20.18
C LEU A 160 -0.03 17.80 -20.84
N SER A 161 -1.14 18.12 -20.20
CA SER A 161 -1.97 19.30 -20.50
C SER A 161 -2.06 20.20 -19.27
N LEU A 162 -2.52 21.44 -19.46
CA LEU A 162 -2.98 22.24 -18.32
C LEU A 162 -4.27 21.61 -17.75
N ALA A 163 -4.59 21.92 -16.49
CA ALA A 163 -5.71 21.33 -15.77
C ALA A 163 -7.10 21.71 -16.32
N ASP A 164 -7.22 22.79 -17.09
CA ASP A 164 -8.44 23.22 -17.76
C ASP A 164 -8.53 22.77 -19.23
N GLU A 165 -7.57 21.97 -19.68
CA GLU A 165 -7.48 21.41 -21.03
C GLU A 165 -7.81 19.92 -21.08
N ASP A 166 -8.22 19.44 -22.26
CA ASP A 166 -8.45 18.01 -22.52
C ASP A 166 -7.26 17.34 -23.24
N PHE A 167 -7.32 16.02 -23.38
CA PHE A 167 -6.26 15.24 -24.04
C PHE A 167 -5.93 15.71 -25.47
N SER A 168 -6.88 16.29 -26.21
CA SER A 168 -6.62 16.78 -27.58
C SER A 168 -5.67 17.99 -27.62
N GLN A 169 -5.51 18.68 -26.49
CA GLN A 169 -4.58 19.78 -26.29
C GLN A 169 -3.27 19.35 -25.61
N ALA A 170 -3.23 18.13 -25.07
CA ALA A 170 -2.07 17.61 -24.36
C ALA A 170 -0.85 17.49 -25.28
N GLN A 171 0.33 17.77 -24.71
CA GLN A 171 1.60 17.71 -25.41
C GLN A 171 2.37 16.45 -25.00
N LEU A 172 2.85 15.67 -25.98
CA LEU A 172 3.80 14.60 -25.71
C LEU A 172 5.09 15.21 -25.13
N VAL A 173 5.42 14.85 -23.89
CA VAL A 173 6.62 15.35 -23.20
C VAL A 173 7.73 14.32 -23.10
N ALA A 174 7.38 13.03 -23.12
CA ALA A 174 8.36 11.94 -23.09
C ALA A 174 7.77 10.65 -23.67
N THR A 175 8.66 9.77 -24.14
CA THR A 175 8.39 8.35 -24.33
C THR A 175 9.34 7.60 -23.40
N VAL A 176 8.81 6.88 -22.42
CA VAL A 176 9.61 6.23 -21.37
C VAL A 176 9.54 4.71 -21.51
N ASN A 177 10.69 4.07 -21.71
CA ASN A 177 10.78 2.61 -21.74
C ASN A 177 10.69 2.06 -20.31
N ASN A 178 10.38 0.77 -20.18
CA ASN A 178 10.43 0.10 -18.89
C ASN A 178 11.85 0.18 -18.27
N GLN A 179 11.89 0.36 -16.95
CA GLN A 179 13.07 0.55 -16.11
C GLN A 179 13.97 1.72 -16.55
N SER A 180 13.37 2.80 -17.04
CA SER A 180 14.12 3.98 -17.46
C SER A 180 13.40 5.28 -17.07
N PHE A 181 14.19 6.34 -16.99
CA PHE A 181 13.71 7.71 -16.89
C PHE A 181 13.80 8.44 -18.22
N SER A 182 12.96 9.46 -18.38
CA SER A 182 13.05 10.44 -19.45
C SER A 182 14.29 11.33 -19.30
N ASP A 183 14.62 12.06 -20.37
CA ASP A 183 15.45 13.25 -20.26
C ASP A 183 14.77 14.30 -19.37
N LYS A 184 15.55 15.29 -18.90
CA LYS A 184 15.05 16.42 -18.12
C LYS A 184 14.00 17.22 -18.90
N ILE A 185 12.87 17.46 -18.27
CA ILE A 185 11.79 18.30 -18.79
C ILE A 185 11.72 19.59 -17.94
N LEU A 186 11.67 20.74 -18.61
CA LEU A 186 11.42 22.04 -17.98
C LEU A 186 10.02 22.52 -18.33
N LYS A 187 9.26 22.92 -17.31
CA LYS A 187 7.88 23.42 -17.46
C LYS A 187 7.62 24.57 -16.48
N PRO A 188 6.77 25.54 -16.86
CA PRO A 188 6.36 26.60 -15.95
C PRO A 188 5.47 26.03 -14.83
N GLN A 189 5.46 26.68 -13.66
CA GLN A 189 4.53 26.39 -12.59
C GLN A 189 3.10 26.64 -13.05
N GLU A 190 2.36 25.56 -13.20
CA GLU A 190 0.93 25.54 -13.52
C GLU A 190 0.32 24.28 -12.88
N GLU A 191 -0.98 24.11 -13.05
CA GLU A 191 -1.69 22.86 -12.71
C GLU A 191 -1.74 21.95 -13.94
N TYR A 192 -1.28 20.71 -13.80
CA TYR A 192 -1.16 19.77 -14.92
C TYR A 192 -2.04 18.54 -14.77
N ILE A 193 -2.41 17.93 -15.90
CA ILE A 193 -2.94 16.57 -15.99
C ILE A 193 -1.96 15.73 -16.79
N LEU A 194 -1.63 14.54 -16.28
CA LEU A 194 -0.81 13.56 -16.99
C LEU A 194 -1.69 12.50 -17.62
N TYR A 195 -1.38 12.17 -18.87
CA TYR A 195 -2.00 11.08 -19.62
C TYR A 195 -0.94 10.10 -20.09
N LEU A 196 -1.26 8.81 -20.05
CA LEU A 196 -0.45 7.75 -20.66
C LEU A 196 -1.18 7.14 -21.85
N THR A 197 -0.41 6.82 -22.88
CA THR A 197 -0.83 5.97 -24.00
C THR A 197 0.24 4.90 -24.26
N GLU A 198 -0.13 3.83 -24.95
CA GLU A 198 0.89 2.95 -25.55
C GLU A 198 1.73 3.72 -26.59
N PRO A 199 3.03 3.41 -26.76
CA PRO A 199 3.90 4.12 -27.69
C PRO A 199 3.35 4.18 -29.13
N GLY A 200 3.13 5.39 -29.65
CA GLY A 200 2.57 5.65 -30.97
C GLY A 200 1.06 5.47 -31.08
N SER A 201 0.36 5.17 -29.99
CA SER A 201 -1.10 5.16 -29.90
C SER A 201 -1.66 6.56 -29.62
N SER A 202 -2.98 6.70 -29.75
CA SER A 202 -3.72 7.88 -29.30
C SER A 202 -4.83 7.52 -28.31
N GLU A 203 -4.85 6.27 -27.84
CA GLU A 203 -5.80 5.78 -26.85
C GLU A 203 -5.20 6.03 -25.46
N VAL A 204 -5.90 6.85 -24.68
CA VAL A 204 -5.55 7.12 -23.28
C VAL A 204 -5.88 5.87 -22.47
N ILE A 205 -4.89 5.37 -21.75
CA ILE A 205 -5.00 4.19 -20.88
C ILE A 205 -4.87 4.54 -19.39
N PHE A 206 -4.55 5.79 -19.09
CA PHE A 206 -4.42 6.31 -17.74
C PHE A 206 -4.47 7.83 -17.76
N GLN A 207 -5.21 8.43 -16.82
CA GLN A 207 -5.27 9.87 -16.63
C GLN A 207 -5.20 10.21 -15.14
N THR A 208 -4.33 11.15 -14.74
CA THR A 208 -4.29 11.60 -13.35
C THR A 208 -5.41 12.58 -13.04
N SER A 209 -5.72 12.74 -11.74
CA SER A 209 -6.25 14.01 -11.25
C SER A 209 -5.20 15.13 -11.35
N THR A 210 -5.60 16.38 -11.06
CA THR A 210 -4.71 17.54 -11.14
C THR A 210 -3.45 17.37 -10.29
N ILE A 211 -2.30 17.56 -10.93
CA ILE A 211 -0.97 17.55 -10.32
C ILE A 211 -0.51 18.99 -10.11
N TYR A 212 -0.15 19.32 -8.87
CA TYR A 212 0.40 20.62 -8.49
C TYR A 212 1.92 20.55 -8.51
N LEU A 213 2.60 21.39 -9.28
CA LEU A 213 4.06 21.38 -9.41
C LEU A 213 4.61 22.79 -9.17
N ASN A 214 5.26 22.99 -8.02
CA ASN A 214 5.79 24.30 -7.63
C ASN A 214 7.07 24.62 -8.43
N TYR A 215 7.29 25.90 -8.72
CA TYR A 215 8.55 26.39 -9.26
C TYR A 215 9.76 26.09 -8.34
N LEU A 216 10.95 26.06 -8.95
CA LEU A 216 12.24 25.82 -8.29
C LEU A 216 12.27 24.51 -7.46
N GLU A 217 11.51 23.52 -7.90
CA GLU A 217 11.55 22.17 -7.38
C GLU A 217 11.92 21.17 -8.49
N THR A 218 12.57 20.07 -8.11
CA THR A 218 12.75 18.90 -8.96
C THR A 218 11.72 17.84 -8.57
N PHE A 219 10.95 17.39 -9.55
CA PHE A 219 9.96 16.32 -9.42
C PHE A 219 10.38 15.10 -10.22
N MET A 220 10.02 13.93 -9.68
CA MET A 220 9.97 12.69 -10.43
C MET A 220 8.52 12.20 -10.45
N LEU A 221 7.99 11.89 -11.63
CA LEU A 221 6.73 11.17 -11.79
C LEU A 221 7.07 9.73 -12.16
N VAL A 222 6.75 8.80 -11.28
CA VAL A 222 7.12 7.40 -11.41
C VAL A 222 5.88 6.57 -11.71
N ILE A 223 5.81 6.04 -12.93
CA ILE A 223 4.78 5.10 -13.37
C ILE A 223 5.15 3.73 -12.82
N ARG A 224 4.23 3.10 -12.09
CA ARG A 224 4.41 1.77 -11.49
C ARG A 224 3.12 0.97 -11.55
N ASP A 225 3.24 -0.31 -11.22
CA ASP A 225 2.07 -1.18 -11.07
C ASP A 225 1.14 -0.68 -9.94
N ASN A 226 -0.14 -0.93 -10.14
CA ASN A 226 -1.21 -0.78 -9.16
C ASN A 226 -2.12 -2.02 -9.23
N PHE A 227 -2.94 -2.23 -8.19
CA PHE A 227 -3.72 -3.46 -8.04
C PHE A 227 -5.20 -3.15 -7.79
N GLY A 228 -6.06 -4.05 -8.22
CA GLY A 228 -7.50 -3.85 -8.31
C GLY A 228 -7.91 -3.43 -9.72
N PRO A 229 -8.98 -2.62 -9.90
CA PRO A 229 -9.56 -2.34 -11.21
C PRO A 229 -8.71 -1.41 -12.10
N SER A 230 -7.64 -0.82 -11.57
CA SER A 230 -6.65 -0.05 -12.34
C SER A 230 -5.24 -0.59 -12.11
N ASN A 231 -4.56 -0.94 -13.21
CA ASN A 231 -3.25 -1.61 -13.19
C ASN A 231 -2.06 -0.67 -13.02
N LEU A 232 -2.28 0.65 -13.05
CA LEU A 232 -1.21 1.65 -13.01
C LEU A 232 -1.48 2.70 -11.93
N ALA A 233 -0.40 3.27 -11.44
CA ALA A 233 -0.42 4.50 -10.67
C ALA A 233 0.80 5.34 -11.02
N VAL A 234 0.71 6.64 -10.76
CA VAL A 234 1.81 7.59 -10.89
C VAL A 234 2.14 8.16 -9.53
N ASP A 235 3.35 7.90 -9.05
CA ASP A 235 3.86 8.48 -7.83
C ASP A 235 4.65 9.76 -8.13
N ARG A 236 4.27 10.88 -7.52
CA ARG A 236 5.05 12.11 -7.54
C ARG A 236 6.00 12.13 -6.35
N ILE A 237 7.29 12.11 -6.63
CA ILE A 237 8.39 12.19 -5.66
C ILE A 237 9.04 13.56 -5.78
N THR A 238 9.31 14.21 -4.65
CA THR A 238 10.02 15.50 -4.61
C THR A 238 11.47 15.33 -4.14
N SER A 239 12.23 16.42 -4.17
CA SER A 239 13.58 16.47 -3.55
C SER A 239 13.55 16.23 -2.03
N GLY A 240 12.40 16.30 -1.37
CA GLY A 240 12.17 15.87 0.02
C GLY A 240 11.54 14.47 0.16
N SER A 241 11.13 14.07 1.35
CA SER A 241 10.56 12.72 1.61
C SER A 241 9.07 12.60 1.28
N VAL A 242 8.53 13.51 0.46
CA VAL A 242 7.09 13.62 0.21
C VAL A 242 6.74 12.87 -1.06
N ILE A 243 5.76 11.97 -0.94
CA ILE A 243 5.16 11.25 -2.05
C ILE A 243 3.67 11.57 -2.14
N SER A 244 3.15 11.67 -3.36
CA SER A 244 1.72 11.70 -3.64
C SER A 244 1.44 10.68 -4.75
N SER A 245 0.53 9.74 -4.51
CA SER A 245 0.14 8.72 -5.48
C SER A 245 -1.12 9.16 -6.21
N TYR A 246 -1.11 9.08 -7.53
CA TYR A 246 -2.23 9.35 -8.41
C TYR A 246 -2.69 8.04 -9.02
N LEU A 247 -3.99 7.74 -8.86
CA LEU A 247 -4.66 6.65 -9.58
C LEU A 247 -5.25 7.20 -10.88
N ASP A 248 -5.72 6.30 -11.74
CA ASP A 248 -6.48 6.70 -12.91
C ASP A 248 -7.81 7.32 -12.44
N ILE A 249 -8.06 8.57 -12.85
CA ILE A 249 -9.26 9.30 -12.46
C ILE A 249 -10.53 8.64 -13.02
N ASP A 250 -10.39 7.90 -14.12
CA ASP A 250 -11.48 7.15 -14.74
C ASP A 250 -11.49 5.67 -14.33
N ALA A 251 -10.67 5.28 -13.34
CA ALA A 251 -10.71 3.93 -12.79
C ALA A 251 -12.11 3.60 -12.26
N GLU A 252 -12.68 2.51 -12.79
CA GLU A 252 -13.82 1.85 -12.18
C GLU A 252 -13.45 1.35 -10.77
N THR A 253 -14.48 0.85 -10.09
CA THR A 253 -14.36 0.23 -8.77
C THR A 253 -14.78 -1.22 -8.90
N GLU A 254 -14.20 -2.07 -8.08
CA GLU A 254 -14.46 -3.49 -8.08
C GLU A 254 -15.20 -3.86 -6.80
N ILE A 255 -16.30 -4.59 -6.95
CA ILE A 255 -17.07 -5.05 -5.79
C ILE A 255 -17.44 -6.52 -5.90
N GLN A 256 -17.48 -7.17 -4.75
CA GLN A 256 -18.03 -8.52 -4.61
C GLN A 256 -18.89 -8.62 -3.36
N PHE A 257 -19.79 -9.59 -3.35
CA PHE A 257 -20.78 -9.78 -2.30
C PHE A 257 -20.66 -11.15 -1.67
N TYR A 258 -20.64 -11.21 -0.35
CA TYR A 258 -20.69 -12.44 0.41
C TYR A 258 -22.02 -12.54 1.15
N ASN A 259 -22.74 -13.66 0.99
CA ASN A 259 -24.00 -13.89 1.68
C ASN A 259 -23.80 -14.87 2.85
N SER A 260 -23.79 -14.35 4.08
CA SER A 260 -23.69 -15.12 5.32
C SER A 260 -25.05 -15.56 5.90
N ASN A 261 -26.17 -15.23 5.24
CA ASN A 261 -27.50 -15.44 5.81
C ASN A 261 -27.96 -16.91 5.74
N GLN A 262 -27.62 -17.70 6.76
CA GLN A 262 -28.01 -19.12 6.89
C GLN A 262 -29.54 -19.36 6.88
N GLY A 263 -30.34 -18.35 7.25
CA GLY A 263 -31.81 -18.42 7.22
C GLY A 263 -32.45 -18.18 5.84
N ILE A 264 -31.68 -17.75 4.84
CA ILE A 264 -32.16 -17.37 3.51
C ILE A 264 -31.33 -18.10 2.47
N SER A 265 -31.94 -19.07 1.80
CA SER A 265 -31.24 -19.98 0.89
C SER A 265 -30.45 -19.26 -0.22
N ALA A 266 -31.02 -18.22 -0.82
CA ALA A 266 -30.36 -17.40 -1.83
C ALA A 266 -30.99 -16.00 -1.90
N VAL A 267 -30.18 -15.03 -2.29
CA VAL A 267 -30.59 -13.63 -2.43
C VAL A 267 -30.27 -13.06 -3.81
N ASP A 268 -31.08 -12.09 -4.23
CA ASP A 268 -30.80 -11.21 -5.36
C ASP A 268 -30.40 -9.84 -4.84
N ILE A 269 -29.33 -9.27 -5.41
CA ILE A 269 -28.74 -8.00 -4.98
C ILE A 269 -28.97 -6.95 -6.06
N TYR A 270 -29.37 -5.75 -5.65
CA TYR A 270 -29.70 -4.62 -6.52
C TYR A 270 -28.92 -3.37 -6.09
N LEU A 271 -28.44 -2.65 -7.09
CA LEU A 271 -27.88 -1.31 -6.94
C LEU A 271 -29.01 -0.28 -7.05
N ASP A 272 -29.08 0.63 -6.09
CA ASP A 272 -30.04 1.71 -5.91
C ASP A 272 -31.50 1.33 -5.68
N ASN A 273 -32.12 0.55 -6.58
CA ASN A 273 -33.51 0.14 -6.46
C ASN A 273 -33.80 -1.19 -7.16
N THR A 274 -34.95 -1.80 -6.84
CA THR A 274 -35.33 -3.12 -7.36
C THR A 274 -36.20 -3.07 -8.62
N ASN A 275 -36.29 -1.90 -9.30
CA ASN A 275 -37.05 -1.78 -10.56
C ASN A 275 -36.23 -2.20 -11.79
N SER A 276 -34.92 -2.43 -11.64
CA SER A 276 -34.05 -3.00 -12.65
C SER A 276 -33.81 -4.49 -12.39
N GLU A 277 -33.13 -5.16 -13.32
CA GLU A 277 -32.58 -6.49 -13.03
C GLU A 277 -31.58 -6.41 -11.87
N PRO A 278 -31.47 -7.47 -11.06
CA PRO A 278 -30.45 -7.57 -10.01
C PRO A 278 -29.05 -7.58 -10.63
N MET A 279 -28.09 -7.01 -9.91
CA MET A 279 -26.67 -7.03 -10.28
C MET A 279 -26.00 -8.38 -9.95
N VAL A 280 -26.49 -9.06 -8.91
CA VAL A 280 -26.14 -10.45 -8.59
C VAL A 280 -27.44 -11.23 -8.40
N GLU A 281 -27.61 -12.29 -9.18
CA GLU A 281 -28.73 -13.23 -9.08
C GLU A 281 -28.33 -14.47 -8.28
N ASN A 282 -29.26 -14.97 -7.45
CA ASN A 282 -29.15 -16.27 -6.79
C ASN A 282 -27.81 -16.47 -6.04
N LEU A 283 -27.41 -15.48 -5.22
CA LEU A 283 -26.26 -15.62 -4.35
C LEU A 283 -26.63 -16.51 -3.16
N GLU A 284 -26.16 -17.76 -3.16
CA GLU A 284 -26.48 -18.73 -2.12
C GLU A 284 -25.82 -18.37 -0.78
N SER A 285 -26.37 -18.88 0.34
CA SER A 285 -25.72 -18.71 1.64
C SER A 285 -24.35 -19.40 1.67
N GLY A 286 -23.36 -18.74 2.26
CA GLY A 286 -21.96 -19.16 2.28
C GLY A 286 -21.21 -18.87 0.98
N GLN A 287 -21.83 -18.18 0.02
CA GLN A 287 -21.24 -17.92 -1.30
C GLN A 287 -20.72 -16.49 -1.42
N LEU A 288 -19.54 -16.36 -2.04
CA LEU A 288 -19.01 -15.11 -2.60
C LEU A 288 -19.42 -14.98 -4.07
N SER A 289 -19.88 -13.80 -4.47
CA SER A 289 -20.17 -13.52 -5.87
C SER A 289 -18.89 -13.42 -6.70
N ASN A 290 -19.02 -13.41 -8.03
CA ASN A 290 -17.94 -12.90 -8.86
C ASN A 290 -17.73 -11.40 -8.61
N GLU A 291 -16.56 -10.91 -8.97
CA GLU A 291 -16.25 -9.49 -9.03
C GLU A 291 -17.11 -8.77 -10.08
N LEU A 292 -17.51 -7.56 -9.75
CA LEU A 292 -18.28 -6.66 -10.60
C LEU A 292 -17.55 -5.32 -10.68
N LEU A 293 -17.32 -4.85 -11.91
CA LEU A 293 -16.85 -3.50 -12.16
C LEU A 293 -18.05 -2.54 -12.19
N ILE A 294 -17.98 -1.48 -11.40
CA ILE A 294 -18.97 -0.40 -11.39
C ILE A 294 -18.27 0.95 -11.25
N ASP A 295 -18.90 1.99 -11.80
CA ASP A 295 -18.42 3.36 -11.68
C ASP A 295 -18.24 3.78 -10.22
N LYS A 296 -17.33 4.73 -9.98
CA LYS A 296 -17.20 5.38 -8.68
C LYS A 296 -18.46 6.19 -8.34
N GLY A 297 -18.85 6.19 -7.08
CA GLY A 297 -20.06 6.89 -6.66
C GLY A 297 -20.58 6.50 -5.29
N THR A 298 -21.75 7.05 -4.96
CA THR A 298 -22.51 6.68 -3.78
C THR A 298 -23.76 5.93 -4.21
N TYR A 299 -23.88 4.69 -3.76
CA TYR A 299 -24.95 3.78 -4.11
C TYR A 299 -25.70 3.30 -2.87
N THR A 300 -26.88 2.73 -3.09
CA THR A 300 -27.55 1.94 -2.07
C THR A 300 -27.69 0.49 -2.48
N ILE A 301 -27.30 -0.43 -1.61
CA ILE A 301 -27.48 -1.86 -1.82
C ILE A 301 -28.83 -2.27 -1.23
N ASN A 302 -29.60 -2.98 -2.04
CA ASN A 302 -30.86 -3.61 -1.66
C ASN A 302 -30.77 -5.10 -1.97
N THR A 303 -31.33 -5.92 -1.08
CA THR A 303 -31.27 -7.38 -1.21
C THR A 303 -32.69 -7.92 -1.08
N THR A 304 -33.05 -8.89 -1.92
CA THR A 304 -34.36 -9.57 -1.87
C THR A 304 -34.19 -11.08 -1.89
N ILE A 305 -35.22 -11.82 -1.51
CA ILE A 305 -35.25 -13.27 -1.71
C ILE A 305 -35.23 -13.55 -3.22
N THR A 306 -34.42 -14.51 -3.66
CA THR A 306 -34.26 -14.80 -5.09
C THR A 306 -35.58 -15.00 -5.83
N GLY A 307 -35.74 -14.29 -6.94
CA GLY A 307 -36.94 -14.30 -7.78
C GLY A 307 -38.16 -13.60 -7.15
N GLN A 308 -37.99 -12.87 -6.04
CA GLN A 308 -39.06 -12.20 -5.30
C GLN A 308 -38.70 -10.75 -5.00
N ALA A 309 -38.61 -9.91 -6.03
CA ALA A 309 -38.16 -8.50 -5.96
C ALA A 309 -38.92 -7.58 -4.98
N GLU A 310 -40.08 -7.99 -4.47
CA GLU A 310 -40.86 -7.24 -3.46
C GLU A 310 -40.62 -7.73 -2.02
N ASN A 311 -39.93 -8.87 -1.84
CA ASN A 311 -39.60 -9.46 -0.56
C ASN A 311 -38.16 -9.10 -0.16
N TYR A 312 -38.02 -7.91 0.41
CA TYR A 312 -36.75 -7.38 0.87
C TYR A 312 -36.18 -8.15 2.06
N VAL A 313 -34.87 -8.39 1.99
CA VAL A 313 -34.02 -8.89 3.07
C VAL A 313 -33.32 -7.71 3.73
N LEU A 314 -32.60 -6.91 2.94
CA LEU A 314 -31.89 -5.71 3.38
C LEU A 314 -32.27 -4.53 2.47
N ARG A 315 -32.35 -3.32 3.03
CA ARG A 315 -32.70 -2.12 2.28
C ARG A 315 -31.76 -0.96 2.59
N ASN A 316 -31.40 -0.23 1.54
CA ASN A 316 -30.69 1.04 1.62
C ASN A 316 -29.36 0.97 2.38
N LEU A 317 -28.60 -0.13 2.25
CA LEU A 317 -27.23 -0.16 2.76
C LEU A 317 -26.38 0.81 1.93
N LEU A 318 -25.88 1.87 2.57
CA LEU A 318 -25.09 2.89 1.88
C LEU A 318 -23.70 2.35 1.54
N LEU A 319 -23.31 2.47 0.27
CA LEU A 319 -21.99 2.10 -0.23
C LEU A 319 -21.37 3.30 -0.94
N ASN A 320 -20.19 3.72 -0.48
CA ASN A 320 -19.39 4.75 -1.16
C ASN A 320 -18.19 4.07 -1.80
N LEU A 321 -17.94 4.40 -3.07
CA LEU A 321 -16.88 3.83 -3.89
C LEU A 321 -16.08 4.97 -4.51
N ASN A 322 -14.80 5.03 -4.19
CA ASN A 322 -13.85 5.95 -4.81
C ASN A 322 -13.10 5.24 -5.96
N GLU A 323 -12.55 6.02 -6.88
CA GLU A 323 -11.76 5.52 -8.01
C GLU A 323 -10.71 4.49 -7.58
N GLY A 324 -10.67 3.35 -8.28
CA GLY A 324 -9.68 2.30 -8.02
C GLY A 324 -9.95 1.43 -6.79
N GLU A 325 -11.05 1.62 -6.05
CA GLU A 325 -11.34 0.80 -4.86
C GLU A 325 -11.85 -0.60 -5.23
N SER A 326 -11.28 -1.64 -4.60
CA SER A 326 -11.86 -2.99 -4.54
C SER A 326 -12.49 -3.23 -3.15
N LYS A 327 -13.78 -3.60 -3.08
CA LYS A 327 -14.51 -3.85 -1.82
C LYS A 327 -15.22 -5.19 -1.79
N THR A 328 -15.30 -5.76 -0.60
CA THR A 328 -16.19 -6.89 -0.29
C THR A 328 -17.35 -6.37 0.56
N VAL A 329 -18.58 -6.64 0.13
CA VAL A 329 -19.81 -6.34 0.86
C VAL A 329 -20.35 -7.65 1.46
N VAL A 330 -20.46 -7.69 2.78
CA VAL A 330 -20.95 -8.87 3.50
C VAL A 330 -22.37 -8.61 3.94
N LEU A 331 -23.28 -9.51 3.56
CA LEU A 331 -24.66 -9.56 4.02
C LEU A 331 -24.74 -10.59 5.14
N TYR A 332 -25.17 -10.19 6.33
CA TYR A 332 -25.23 -11.06 7.51
C TYR A 332 -26.48 -10.79 8.34
N THR A 333 -26.73 -11.64 9.33
CA THR A 333 -27.84 -11.48 10.28
C THR A 333 -27.31 -11.12 11.66
N ASP A 334 -27.90 -10.13 12.32
CA ASP A 334 -27.56 -9.74 13.69
C ASP A 334 -28.26 -10.60 14.76
N SER A 335 -27.97 -10.34 16.04
CA SER A 335 -28.52 -11.08 17.17
C SER A 335 -30.04 -10.91 17.35
N ASP A 336 -30.65 -9.89 16.73
CA ASP A 336 -32.11 -9.67 16.67
C ASP A 336 -32.75 -10.33 15.43
N ALA A 337 -32.00 -11.18 14.73
CA ALA A 337 -32.37 -11.83 13.48
C ALA A 337 -32.74 -10.85 12.35
N GLN A 338 -32.13 -9.66 12.35
CA GLN A 338 -32.29 -8.68 11.27
C GLN A 338 -31.10 -8.76 10.31
N ALA A 339 -31.39 -8.67 9.01
CA ALA A 339 -30.34 -8.60 8.01
C ALA A 339 -29.63 -7.24 8.09
N GLN A 340 -28.31 -7.28 8.03
CA GLN A 340 -27.41 -6.14 8.02
C GLN A 340 -26.39 -6.32 6.91
N GLY A 341 -25.56 -5.29 6.69
CA GLY A 341 -24.39 -5.45 5.85
C GLY A 341 -23.26 -4.50 6.22
N ILE A 342 -22.04 -4.95 5.93
CA ILE A 342 -20.80 -4.21 6.10
C ILE A 342 -20.02 -4.24 4.79
N ALA A 343 -19.18 -3.25 4.57
CA ALA A 343 -18.28 -3.21 3.43
C ALA A 343 -16.86 -2.87 3.90
N PHE A 344 -15.87 -3.55 3.35
CA PHE A 344 -14.45 -3.29 3.63
C PHE A 344 -13.61 -3.42 2.36
N SER A 345 -12.46 -2.75 2.36
CA SER A 345 -11.51 -2.80 1.25
C SER A 345 -10.76 -4.13 1.24
N GLN A 346 -10.71 -4.74 0.06
CA GLN A 346 -9.93 -5.95 -0.23
C GLN A 346 -8.42 -5.66 -0.13
N HIS A 347 -7.60 -6.71 -0.08
CA HIS A 347 -6.16 -6.59 -0.35
C HIS A 347 -5.84 -7.18 -1.72
N THR A 348 -5.75 -6.33 -2.75
CA THR A 348 -5.56 -6.78 -4.14
C THR A 348 -4.11 -6.95 -4.54
N ARG A 349 -3.16 -6.51 -3.70
CA ARG A 349 -1.74 -6.59 -4.00
C ARG A 349 -1.21 -8.00 -3.71
N PRO A 350 -0.56 -8.66 -4.67
CA PRO A 350 0.15 -9.90 -4.40
C PRO A 350 1.36 -9.62 -3.51
N LEU A 351 1.62 -10.51 -2.56
CA LEU A 351 2.78 -10.43 -1.68
C LEU A 351 3.54 -11.77 -1.76
N ALA A 352 4.83 -11.69 -2.09
CA ALA A 352 5.60 -12.88 -2.43
C ALA A 352 5.92 -13.77 -1.23
N TYR A 353 5.95 -13.21 -0.02
CA TYR A 353 6.35 -13.93 1.21
C TYR A 353 5.41 -13.74 2.39
N GLU A 354 4.38 -12.93 2.23
CA GLU A 354 3.33 -12.72 3.21
C GLU A 354 1.97 -12.83 2.53
N ASN A 355 0.93 -12.95 3.32
CA ASN A 355 -0.46 -13.01 2.93
C ASN A 355 -1.20 -12.00 3.79
N SER A 356 -2.03 -11.16 3.19
CA SER A 356 -2.96 -10.36 3.96
C SER A 356 -4.21 -11.17 4.25
N LEU A 357 -4.60 -11.24 5.52
CA LEU A 357 -5.82 -11.89 5.96
C LEU A 357 -6.78 -10.83 6.49
N THR A 358 -8.01 -10.84 5.99
CA THR A 358 -9.12 -10.09 6.57
C THR A 358 -10.05 -11.04 7.31
N VAL A 359 -10.16 -10.89 8.62
CA VAL A 359 -11.03 -11.70 9.48
C VAL A 359 -12.31 -10.94 9.77
N VAL A 360 -13.44 -11.61 9.60
CA VAL A 360 -14.78 -11.07 9.84
C VAL A 360 -15.52 -11.98 10.81
N ASN A 361 -15.72 -11.50 12.03
CA ASN A 361 -16.53 -12.18 13.03
C ASN A 361 -18.03 -11.98 12.71
N LEU A 362 -18.74 -13.04 12.35
CA LEU A 362 -20.19 -13.05 12.14
C LEU A 362 -20.92 -13.94 13.18
N ALA A 363 -20.24 -14.30 14.28
CA ALA A 363 -20.84 -14.97 15.44
C ALA A 363 -21.59 -13.97 16.33
N SER A 364 -22.86 -13.72 16.02
CA SER A 364 -23.70 -12.70 16.66
C SER A 364 -23.95 -12.88 18.17
N GLU A 365 -23.74 -14.08 18.67
CA GLU A 365 -23.92 -14.49 20.06
C GLU A 365 -22.66 -14.34 20.91
N GLU A 366 -21.52 -14.06 20.28
CA GLU A 366 -20.24 -13.80 20.94
C GLU A 366 -19.92 -12.31 20.83
N ASP A 367 -19.67 -11.64 21.96
CA ASP A 367 -19.34 -10.20 21.96
C ASP A 367 -18.05 -9.94 21.17
N THR A 368 -17.01 -10.74 21.46
CA THR A 368 -15.73 -10.70 20.77
C THR A 368 -15.12 -12.09 20.68
N ILE A 369 -14.32 -12.33 19.63
CA ILE A 369 -13.53 -13.56 19.50
C ILE A 369 -12.03 -13.26 19.40
N ASP A 370 -11.20 -14.17 19.88
CA ASP A 370 -9.76 -14.19 19.61
C ASP A 370 -9.49 -15.23 18.51
N ILE A 371 -8.66 -14.88 17.53
CA ILE A 371 -8.20 -15.81 16.48
C ILE A 371 -6.69 -15.97 16.59
N TYR A 372 -6.22 -17.21 16.62
CA TYR A 372 -4.81 -17.58 16.65
C TYR A 372 -4.48 -18.43 15.43
N PHE A 373 -3.34 -18.13 14.81
CA PHE A 373 -2.77 -18.88 13.71
C PHE A 373 -1.52 -19.59 14.22
N VAL A 374 -1.64 -20.86 14.57
CA VAL A 374 -0.63 -21.60 15.32
C VAL A 374 0.18 -22.48 14.38
N GLU A 375 1.51 -22.35 14.42
CA GLU A 375 2.44 -23.20 13.66
C GLU A 375 2.63 -24.57 14.33
N ASN A 376 3.22 -25.53 13.61
CA ASN A 376 3.31 -26.93 14.06
C ASN A 376 4.08 -27.16 15.38
N ASP A 377 4.99 -26.27 15.75
CA ASP A 377 5.79 -26.33 16.99
C ASP A 377 5.37 -25.30 18.05
N GLU A 378 4.27 -24.59 17.81
CA GLU A 378 3.71 -23.58 18.71
C GLU A 378 2.42 -24.03 19.41
N THR A 379 1.92 -23.16 20.28
CA THR A 379 0.61 -23.26 20.95
C THR A 379 -0.05 -21.88 20.95
N ILE A 380 -1.35 -21.81 21.26
CA ILE A 380 -2.05 -20.53 21.44
C ILE A 380 -1.40 -19.60 22.48
N ASN A 381 -0.60 -20.15 23.41
CA ASN A 381 0.10 -19.38 24.44
C ASN A 381 1.51 -18.91 24.03
N SER A 382 2.04 -19.42 22.93
CA SER A 382 3.41 -19.12 22.47
C SER A 382 3.46 -18.43 21.13
N THR A 383 2.39 -18.51 20.33
CA THR A 383 2.33 -17.85 19.02
C THR A 383 2.15 -16.35 19.17
N ASP A 384 2.85 -15.59 18.34
CA ASP A 384 2.65 -14.14 18.18
C ASP A 384 1.65 -13.81 17.05
N ASN A 385 1.19 -14.83 16.32
CA ASN A 385 0.29 -14.70 15.17
C ASN A 385 -1.19 -14.77 15.61
N TYR A 386 -1.72 -13.64 16.10
CA TYR A 386 -3.11 -13.60 16.56
C TYR A 386 -3.78 -12.24 16.35
N ILE A 387 -5.12 -12.25 16.36
CA ILE A 387 -5.96 -11.06 16.50
C ILE A 387 -6.86 -11.27 17.72
N LYS A 388 -6.76 -10.39 18.72
CA LYS A 388 -7.61 -10.43 19.90
C LYS A 388 -8.82 -9.52 19.77
N SER A 389 -9.88 -9.88 20.50
CA SER A 389 -11.09 -9.09 20.70
C SER A 389 -11.66 -8.61 19.37
N VAL A 390 -11.86 -9.50 18.41
CA VAL A 390 -12.51 -9.19 17.12
C VAL A 390 -14.00 -9.03 17.37
N ASP A 391 -14.44 -7.78 17.35
CA ASP A 391 -15.84 -7.41 17.54
C ASP A 391 -16.72 -7.94 16.40
N PHE A 392 -17.98 -8.24 16.73
CA PHE A 392 -18.96 -8.69 15.74
C PHE A 392 -19.14 -7.67 14.62
N ALA A 393 -19.07 -8.14 13.37
CA ALA A 393 -19.19 -7.35 12.15
C ALA A 393 -18.15 -6.21 12.00
N GLU A 394 -17.00 -6.30 12.68
CA GLU A 394 -15.87 -5.39 12.48
C GLU A 394 -14.68 -6.14 11.86
N PRO A 395 -14.44 -5.99 10.54
CA PRO A 395 -13.32 -6.64 9.88
C PRO A 395 -11.97 -6.21 10.46
N LYS A 396 -11.10 -7.18 10.77
CA LYS A 396 -9.72 -6.93 11.21
C LYS A 396 -8.73 -7.57 10.27
N LYS A 397 -7.59 -6.90 10.06
CA LYS A 397 -6.52 -7.39 9.18
C LYS A 397 -5.34 -7.91 9.97
N LEU A 398 -4.69 -8.94 9.44
CA LEU A 398 -3.42 -9.47 9.91
C LEU A 398 -2.59 -9.86 8.69
N SER A 399 -1.31 -9.52 8.68
CA SER A 399 -0.38 -10.14 7.74
C SER A 399 0.17 -11.40 8.38
N LEU A 400 0.03 -12.51 7.67
CA LEU A 400 0.72 -13.74 7.99
C LEU A 400 1.70 -14.05 6.90
N VAL A 401 2.47 -15.05 7.17
CA VAL A 401 3.62 -15.42 6.41
C VAL A 401 3.34 -16.75 5.73
N GLN A 402 4.07 -17.10 4.68
CA GLN A 402 3.76 -18.33 3.96
C GLN A 402 4.26 -19.55 4.71
N GLN A 403 3.39 -20.09 5.56
CA GLN A 403 3.63 -21.28 6.35
C GLN A 403 2.36 -22.14 6.46
N GLU A 404 2.49 -23.26 7.16
CA GLU A 404 1.34 -24.09 7.54
C GLU A 404 0.82 -23.66 8.92
N TYR A 405 -0.45 -23.28 8.96
CA TYR A 405 -1.14 -22.82 10.17
C TYR A 405 -2.30 -23.73 10.52
N GLN A 406 -2.49 -23.93 11.82
CA GLN A 406 -3.75 -24.38 12.37
C GLN A 406 -4.45 -23.22 13.05
N ILE A 407 -5.69 -22.96 12.66
CA ILE A 407 -6.49 -21.83 13.16
C ILE A 407 -7.26 -22.26 14.39
N TYR A 408 -7.17 -21.46 15.46
CA TYR A 408 -7.94 -21.60 16.68
C TYR A 408 -8.75 -20.33 16.89
N ILE A 409 -10.05 -20.49 17.16
CA ILE A 409 -10.93 -19.38 17.52
C ILE A 409 -11.40 -19.61 18.95
N THR A 410 -11.21 -18.62 19.81
CA THR A 410 -11.63 -18.66 21.21
C THR A 410 -12.49 -17.46 21.55
N THR A 411 -13.20 -17.57 22.66
CA THR A 411 -13.99 -16.50 23.28
C THR A 411 -13.72 -16.51 24.78
N GLU A 412 -13.87 -15.38 25.43
CA GLU A 412 -13.73 -15.25 26.88
C GLU A 412 -15.11 -15.09 27.51
N ASP A 413 -15.44 -15.93 28.49
CA ASP A 413 -16.69 -15.78 29.23
C ASP A 413 -16.65 -14.61 30.25
N ASP A 414 -17.80 -14.25 30.81
CA ASP A 414 -17.93 -13.19 31.84
C ASP A 414 -16.99 -13.36 33.05
N ASN A 415 -16.47 -14.56 33.30
CA ASN A 415 -15.57 -14.87 34.41
C ASN A 415 -14.09 -14.85 34.00
N GLY A 416 -13.77 -14.50 32.77
CA GLY A 416 -12.43 -14.50 32.21
C GLY A 416 -11.91 -15.88 31.83
N SER A 417 -12.81 -16.86 31.62
CA SER A 417 -12.43 -18.21 31.21
C SER A 417 -12.49 -18.34 29.69
N GLU A 418 -11.36 -18.70 29.09
CA GLU A 418 -11.26 -18.93 27.65
C GLU A 418 -11.94 -20.24 27.24
N ARG A 419 -12.75 -20.18 26.19
CA ARG A 419 -13.46 -21.31 25.58
C ARG A 419 -13.10 -21.40 24.10
N LEU A 420 -12.75 -22.60 23.65
CA LEU A 420 -12.55 -22.90 22.22
C LEU A 420 -13.89 -22.93 21.49
N LEU A 421 -14.02 -22.12 20.43
CA LEU A 421 -15.15 -22.13 19.51
C LEU A 421 -14.87 -23.03 18.31
N TYR A 422 -13.68 -22.94 17.73
CA TYR A 422 -13.34 -23.67 16.51
C TYR A 422 -11.85 -24.02 16.44
N GLN A 423 -11.54 -25.15 15.82
CA GLN A 423 -10.18 -25.58 15.48
C GLN A 423 -10.17 -26.14 14.05
N SER A 424 -9.34 -25.57 13.17
CA SER A 424 -9.21 -26.03 11.79
C SER A 424 -8.33 -27.27 11.67
N ALA A 425 -8.35 -27.92 10.51
CA ALA A 425 -7.19 -28.71 10.08
C ALA A 425 -6.02 -27.77 9.72
N PRO A 426 -4.75 -28.23 9.77
CA PRO A 426 -3.64 -27.45 9.25
C PRO A 426 -3.85 -27.06 7.78
N MET A 427 -3.51 -25.82 7.43
CA MET A 427 -3.62 -25.28 6.08
C MET A 427 -2.37 -24.48 5.72
N THR A 428 -1.95 -24.55 4.46
CA THR A 428 -0.85 -23.75 3.93
C THR A 428 -1.41 -22.50 3.27
N LEU A 429 -0.79 -21.35 3.54
CA LEU A 429 -1.07 -20.11 2.81
C LEU A 429 -0.22 -20.09 1.53
N ASP A 430 -0.85 -19.78 0.40
CA ASP A 430 -0.24 -19.80 -0.92
C ASP A 430 0.44 -18.47 -1.25
N ALA A 431 1.52 -18.51 -2.03
CA ALA A 431 2.22 -17.28 -2.41
C ALA A 431 1.39 -16.37 -3.31
N ASN A 432 1.55 -15.05 -3.12
CA ASN A 432 0.87 -14.00 -3.90
C ASN A 432 -0.66 -13.97 -3.76
N GLU A 433 -1.19 -14.57 -2.70
CA GLU A 433 -2.64 -14.67 -2.47
C GLU A 433 -3.03 -13.96 -1.18
N ASN A 434 -4.23 -13.41 -1.13
CA ASN A 434 -4.80 -12.84 0.10
C ASN A 434 -6.04 -13.63 0.50
N TYR A 435 -6.46 -13.50 1.75
CA TYR A 435 -7.56 -14.32 2.27
C TYR A 435 -8.58 -13.50 3.05
N ILE A 436 -9.85 -13.86 2.92
CA ILE A 436 -10.92 -13.45 3.82
C ILE A 436 -11.36 -14.66 4.63
N ILE A 437 -11.46 -14.50 5.94
CA ILE A 437 -11.96 -15.52 6.86
C ILE A 437 -13.26 -15.03 7.48
N PHE A 438 -14.35 -15.72 7.18
CA PHE A 438 -15.64 -15.53 7.83
C PHE A 438 -15.83 -16.55 8.93
N ILE A 439 -16.15 -16.09 10.15
CA ILE A 439 -16.52 -16.95 11.28
C ILE A 439 -18.02 -16.87 11.44
N GLU A 440 -18.73 -17.98 11.26
CA GLU A 440 -20.19 -18.01 11.22
C GLU A 440 -20.77 -19.04 12.20
N PRO A 441 -21.95 -18.78 12.78
CA PRO A 441 -22.73 -19.80 13.48
C PRO A 441 -23.14 -20.91 12.52
N ASP A 442 -22.92 -22.16 12.92
CA ASP A 442 -23.35 -23.35 12.20
C ASP A 442 -23.91 -24.38 13.18
N VAL A 443 -25.23 -24.55 13.16
CA VAL A 443 -25.95 -25.43 14.08
C VAL A 443 -25.76 -26.92 13.75
N GLU A 444 -25.24 -27.25 12.58
CA GLU A 444 -24.95 -28.63 12.17
C GLU A 444 -23.55 -29.07 12.64
N GLU A 445 -22.65 -28.12 12.90
CA GLU A 445 -21.31 -28.37 13.43
C GLU A 445 -21.31 -28.57 14.95
N PHE A 446 -20.45 -29.47 15.45
CA PHE A 446 -20.39 -29.79 16.89
C PHE A 446 -19.97 -28.58 17.74
N SER A 447 -19.10 -27.73 17.19
CA SER A 447 -18.68 -26.45 17.76
C SER A 447 -19.83 -25.44 17.86
N GLY A 448 -20.83 -25.55 17.00
CA GLY A 448 -21.79 -24.47 16.74
C GLY A 448 -21.27 -23.42 15.76
N TYR A 449 -20.09 -23.62 15.16
CA TYR A 449 -19.40 -22.64 14.31
C TYR A 449 -18.72 -23.30 13.12
N THR A 450 -18.72 -22.59 12.01
CA THR A 450 -17.91 -22.89 10.83
C THR A 450 -17.02 -21.71 10.46
N ILE A 451 -15.96 -21.98 9.70
CA ILE A 451 -15.16 -20.94 9.07
C ILE A 451 -15.20 -21.11 7.56
N ASN A 452 -15.42 -20.00 6.85
CA ASN A 452 -15.26 -19.94 5.40
C ASN A 452 -14.01 -19.14 5.09
N ILE A 453 -13.02 -19.80 4.50
CA ILE A 453 -11.76 -19.19 4.07
C ILE A 453 -11.82 -19.03 2.57
N ILE A 454 -11.75 -17.79 2.11
CA ILE A 454 -11.85 -17.44 0.70
C ILE A 454 -10.55 -16.76 0.27
N LYS A 455 -10.07 -17.12 -0.91
CA LYS A 455 -8.95 -16.45 -1.57
C LYS A 455 -9.46 -15.20 -2.28
N GLU A 456 -8.77 -14.08 -2.07
CA GLU A 456 -8.95 -12.84 -2.85
C GLU A 456 -8.11 -12.92 -4.13
#